data_AF-A0A4Y8PP40-F1
#
_entry.id   AF-A0A4Y8PP40-F1
#
_cell.length_a   1.000
_cell.length_b   1.000
_cell.length_c   1.000
_cell.angle_alpha   90.00
_cell.angle_beta   90.00
_cell.angle_gamma   90.00
#
_symmetry.space_group_name_H-M   'P 1'
#
loop_
_entity.id
_entity.type
_entity.pdbx_description
1 polymer ?
#
loop_
_entity_poly.entity_id
_entity_poly.type
_entity_poly.pdbx_seq_one_letter_code
_entity_poly.pdbx_strand_id
1 'polypeptide(L)'
;GGNVVNVYAKTDDVKPLATATVAATATSATLSIAQLGADGGKVYISVLALGKTVSERLEVSFDKEPQTDAPTGSNVTYTNNLGIPDTVKVTSLVAGDIVKVYKHGDLKTLLGTGTVAAGKTDVTISLKDTGATAGSVDLTVTTKNKRESQVYEAAYEATPQTAKLKAEAVVATNNFAKADTIVVSGLPLGGNVVNVYAKTDDVKPLATATVAATATSATLSIAQRNWAQ
;
A
#
# COMPACT_ATOMS: atom_id res chain seq x y z
N GLY A 1 15.73 -52.70 11.85
CA GLY A 1 15.68 -51.52 12.72
C GLY A 1 16.92 -51.40 13.59
N GLY A 2 16.98 -50.35 14.41
CA GLY A 2 18.13 -50.01 15.27
C GLY A 2 19.14 -49.05 14.64
N ASN A 3 18.96 -48.67 13.37
CA ASN A 3 19.84 -47.71 12.71
C ASN A 3 19.51 -46.29 13.19
N VAL A 4 20.54 -45.47 13.41
CA VAL A 4 20.40 -44.05 13.76
C VAL A 4 20.61 -43.21 12.51
N VAL A 5 19.67 -42.33 12.20
CA VAL A 5 19.74 -41.36 11.10
C VAL A 5 19.95 -39.98 11.70
N ASN A 6 20.93 -39.24 11.19
CA ASN A 6 21.24 -37.88 11.60
C ASN A 6 21.14 -36.94 10.41
N VAL A 7 20.55 -35.76 10.61
CA VAL A 7 20.50 -34.67 9.62
C VAL A 7 21.30 -33.50 10.17
N TYR A 8 22.16 -32.89 9.34
CA TYR A 8 23.05 -31.78 9.68
C TYR A 8 22.81 -30.60 8.72
N ALA A 9 23.09 -29.37 9.17
CA ALA A 9 23.00 -28.20 8.31
C ALA A 9 24.19 -28.09 7.36
N LYS A 10 25.38 -28.55 7.78
CA LYS A 10 26.63 -28.50 7.02
C LYS A 10 27.40 -29.82 7.05
N THR A 11 28.36 -29.99 6.13
CA THR A 11 29.20 -31.19 6.03
C THR A 11 30.08 -31.41 7.27
N ASP A 12 30.50 -30.34 7.94
CA ASP A 12 31.43 -30.35 9.08
C ASP A 12 30.75 -30.21 10.45
N ASP A 13 29.43 -30.00 10.50
CA ASP A 13 28.68 -29.88 11.76
C ASP A 13 28.83 -31.14 12.61
N VAL A 14 29.20 -31.00 13.89
CA VAL A 14 29.26 -32.13 14.82
C VAL A 14 27.92 -32.44 15.49
N LYS A 15 27.01 -31.46 15.55
CA LYS A 15 25.68 -31.60 16.15
C LYS A 15 24.60 -31.70 15.05
N PRO A 16 23.77 -32.74 15.04
CA PRO A 16 22.68 -32.84 14.08
C PRO A 16 21.54 -31.86 14.42
N LEU A 17 20.84 -31.39 13.38
CA LEU A 17 19.57 -30.69 13.44
C LEU A 17 18.45 -31.61 13.95
N ALA A 18 18.50 -32.87 13.55
CA ALA A 18 17.56 -33.91 13.99
C ALA A 18 18.23 -35.28 13.98
N THR A 19 17.82 -36.13 14.90
CA THR A 19 18.23 -37.52 15.00
C THR A 19 16.99 -38.40 15.16
N ALA A 20 16.96 -39.53 14.47
CA ALA A 20 15.92 -40.55 14.67
C ALA A 20 16.53 -41.95 14.65
N THR A 21 15.94 -42.86 15.41
CA THR A 21 16.28 -44.28 15.37
C THR A 21 15.18 -45.03 14.62
N VAL A 22 15.56 -45.80 13.60
CA VAL A 22 14.63 -46.66 12.85
C VAL A 22 14.13 -47.75 13.79
N ALA A 23 12.81 -47.86 13.99
CA ALA A 23 12.22 -48.87 14.86
C ALA A 23 12.61 -50.30 14.41
N ALA A 24 12.63 -51.26 15.34
CA ALA A 24 13.13 -52.62 15.10
C ALA A 24 12.50 -53.29 13.86
N THR A 25 11.19 -53.13 13.70
CA THR A 25 10.37 -53.70 12.61
C THR A 25 10.16 -52.76 11.43
N ALA A 26 10.68 -51.53 11.48
CA ALA A 26 10.53 -50.54 10.43
C ALA A 26 11.72 -50.53 9.46
N THR A 27 11.46 -50.03 8.25
CA THR A 27 12.47 -49.80 7.19
C THR A 27 12.76 -48.32 6.96
N SER A 28 12.04 -47.42 7.65
CA SER A 28 12.20 -45.97 7.53
C SER A 28 12.09 -45.29 8.91
N ALA A 29 12.58 -44.05 8.98
CA ALA A 29 12.38 -43.14 10.11
C ALA A 29 12.00 -41.76 9.57
N THR A 30 11.10 -41.08 10.26
CA THR A 30 10.75 -39.69 9.97
C THR A 30 11.49 -38.78 10.93
N LEU A 31 12.18 -37.78 10.40
CA LEU A 31 12.83 -36.74 11.18
C LEU A 31 12.02 -35.45 11.06
N SER A 32 11.77 -34.80 12.19
CA SER A 32 11.10 -33.48 12.23
C SER A 32 12.14 -32.42 12.54
N ILE A 33 12.29 -31.46 11.64
CA ILE A 33 13.13 -30.27 11.81
C ILE A 33 12.19 -29.08 11.88
N ALA A 34 12.31 -28.26 12.92
CA ALA A 34 11.37 -27.17 13.14
C ALA A 34 11.38 -26.12 12.02
N GLN A 35 12.56 -25.81 11.48
CA GLN A 35 12.72 -24.86 10.37
C GLN A 35 14.04 -25.10 9.62
N LEU A 36 14.01 -25.02 8.29
CA LEU A 36 15.20 -25.10 7.42
C LEU A 36 15.61 -23.74 6.84
N GLY A 37 14.76 -22.73 6.99
CA GLY A 37 14.98 -21.37 6.51
C GLY A 37 14.07 -21.02 5.33
N ALA A 38 14.02 -19.73 5.00
CA ALA A 38 13.16 -19.21 3.95
C ALA A 38 13.65 -19.60 2.54
N ASP A 39 14.96 -19.65 2.36
CA ASP A 39 15.60 -19.94 1.08
C ASP A 39 15.79 -21.44 0.87
N GLY A 40 15.91 -21.81 -0.40
CA GLY A 40 16.29 -23.18 -0.76
C GLY A 40 17.73 -23.43 -0.35
N GLY A 41 18.03 -24.67 0.01
CA GLY A 41 19.31 -25.00 0.60
C GLY A 41 19.61 -26.48 0.55
N LYS A 42 20.52 -26.89 1.42
CA LYS A 42 21.03 -28.25 1.51
C LYS A 42 21.07 -28.69 2.96
N VAL A 43 20.82 -29.97 3.18
CA VAL A 43 21.10 -30.67 4.42
C VAL A 43 22.00 -31.87 4.13
N TYR A 44 22.65 -32.37 5.17
CA TYR A 44 23.58 -33.49 5.06
C TYR A 44 23.08 -34.63 5.96
N ILE A 45 22.95 -35.84 5.41
CA ILE A 45 22.36 -36.98 6.12
C ILE A 45 23.40 -38.07 6.30
N SER A 46 23.55 -38.59 7.52
CA SER A 46 24.34 -39.79 7.77
C SER A 46 23.52 -40.88 8.45
N VAL A 47 23.95 -42.12 8.30
CA VAL A 47 23.35 -43.29 8.93
C VAL A 47 24.41 -44.05 9.72
N LEU A 48 24.10 -44.37 10.97
CA LEU A 48 24.84 -45.30 11.80
C LEU A 48 24.04 -46.60 11.89
N ALA A 49 24.50 -47.63 11.19
CA ALA A 49 23.93 -48.96 11.31
C ALA A 49 24.49 -49.68 12.54
N LEU A 50 23.67 -50.55 13.16
CA LEU A 50 24.06 -51.27 14.37
C LEU A 50 25.35 -52.09 14.13
N GLY A 51 26.36 -51.90 15.00
CA GLY A 51 27.64 -52.59 14.91
C GLY A 51 28.57 -52.12 13.78
N LYS A 52 28.26 -51.00 13.11
CA LYS A 52 29.09 -50.41 12.05
C LYS A 52 29.55 -49.00 12.41
N THR A 53 30.48 -48.46 11.64
CA THR A 53 30.82 -47.03 11.68
C THR A 53 29.77 -46.20 10.95
N VAL A 54 29.72 -44.89 11.25
CA VAL A 54 28.82 -43.94 10.57
C VAL A 54 29.15 -43.86 9.08
N SER A 55 28.13 -43.72 8.24
CA SER A 55 28.30 -43.50 6.80
C SER A 55 28.94 -42.13 6.50
N GLU A 56 29.41 -41.98 5.27
CA GLU A 56 29.61 -40.65 4.69
C GLU A 56 28.27 -39.89 4.65
N ARG A 57 28.35 -38.56 4.64
CA ARG A 57 27.16 -37.70 4.56
C ARG A 57 26.67 -37.61 3.12
N LEU A 58 25.38 -37.86 2.92
CA LEU A 58 24.70 -37.56 1.68
C LEU A 58 24.16 -36.13 1.72
N GLU A 59 24.52 -35.33 0.73
CA GLU A 59 23.94 -34.00 0.51
C GLU A 59 22.56 -34.13 -0.13
N VAL A 60 21.56 -33.45 0.44
CA VAL A 60 20.18 -33.42 -0.05
C VAL A 60 19.70 -31.99 -0.13
N SER A 61 19.23 -31.58 -1.31
CA SER A 61 18.65 -30.24 -1.53
C SER A 61 17.21 -30.16 -1.06
N PHE A 62 16.80 -28.98 -0.60
CA PHE A 62 15.41 -28.63 -0.33
C PHE A 62 15.06 -27.28 -0.98
N ASP A 63 13.81 -27.14 -1.41
CA ASP A 63 13.32 -25.92 -2.05
C ASP A 63 13.07 -24.81 -1.03
N LYS A 64 13.08 -23.56 -1.50
CA LYS A 64 12.64 -22.40 -0.72
C LYS A 64 11.19 -22.57 -0.29
N GLU A 65 10.81 -22.00 0.86
CA GLU A 65 9.39 -21.96 1.21
C GLU A 65 8.61 -21.13 0.18
N PRO A 66 7.34 -21.48 -0.09
CA PRO A 66 6.54 -20.76 -1.07
C PRO A 66 6.31 -19.31 -0.63
N GLN A 67 6.37 -18.39 -1.60
CA GLN A 67 6.15 -16.97 -1.40
C GLN A 67 4.92 -16.53 -2.20
N THR A 68 4.16 -15.58 -1.67
CA THR A 68 3.04 -14.95 -2.37
C THR A 68 3.58 -14.08 -3.50
N ASP A 69 2.93 -14.09 -4.65
CA ASP A 69 3.28 -13.18 -5.73
C ASP A 69 2.82 -11.77 -5.38
N ALA A 70 3.65 -10.76 -5.71
CA ALA A 70 3.26 -9.36 -5.52
C ALA A 70 2.12 -9.00 -6.47
N PRO A 71 1.25 -8.04 -6.11
CA PRO A 71 0.23 -7.55 -7.03
C PRO A 71 0.89 -6.85 -8.21
N THR A 72 0.19 -6.81 -9.34
CA THR A 72 0.63 -6.10 -10.56
C THR A 72 -0.09 -4.76 -10.68
N GLY A 73 0.45 -3.83 -11.46
CA GLY A 73 -0.16 -2.51 -11.63
C GLY A 73 -1.57 -2.53 -12.23
N SER A 74 -1.90 -3.51 -13.08
CA SER A 74 -3.27 -3.69 -13.58
C SER A 74 -4.27 -4.12 -12.50
N ASN A 75 -3.78 -4.66 -11.38
CA ASN A 75 -4.59 -5.17 -10.29
C ASN A 75 -4.72 -4.19 -9.13
N VAL A 76 -4.04 -3.04 -9.17
CA VAL A 76 -4.07 -2.04 -8.09
C VAL A 76 -4.64 -0.74 -8.63
N THR A 77 -5.65 -0.22 -7.94
CA THR A 77 -6.22 1.10 -8.23
C THR A 77 -6.20 1.92 -6.96
N TYR A 78 -5.44 3.01 -6.97
CA TYR A 78 -5.49 4.03 -5.93
C TYR A 78 -6.45 5.14 -6.36
N THR A 79 -7.31 5.58 -5.44
CA THR A 79 -8.17 6.74 -5.61
C THR A 79 -7.86 7.74 -4.51
N ASN A 80 -7.22 8.84 -4.91
CA ASN A 80 -6.93 9.98 -4.04
C ASN A 80 -8.16 10.89 -4.00
N ASN A 81 -8.84 10.92 -2.86
CA ASN A 81 -10.13 11.60 -2.71
C ASN A 81 -9.96 12.91 -1.95
N LEU A 82 -10.64 13.96 -2.41
CA LEU A 82 -10.62 15.25 -1.71
C LEU A 82 -11.68 15.29 -0.61
N GLY A 83 -11.23 15.47 0.65
CA GLY A 83 -12.13 15.71 1.78
C GLY A 83 -12.84 14.46 2.31
N ILE A 84 -12.52 13.29 1.79
CA ILE A 84 -12.93 11.97 2.30
C ILE A 84 -11.73 11.01 2.25
N PRO A 85 -11.77 9.86 2.95
CA PRO A 85 -10.68 8.87 2.91
C PRO A 85 -10.29 8.43 1.49
N ASP A 86 -8.99 8.26 1.27
CA ASP A 86 -8.45 7.63 0.06
C ASP A 86 -8.80 6.15 0.03
N THR A 87 -8.77 5.54 -1.15
CA THR A 87 -9.03 4.10 -1.28
C THR A 87 -8.01 3.40 -2.15
N VAL A 88 -7.60 2.21 -1.73
CA VAL A 88 -6.78 1.28 -2.53
C VAL A 88 -7.59 0.03 -2.79
N LYS A 89 -7.89 -0.24 -4.05
CA LYS A 89 -8.51 -1.49 -4.49
C LYS A 89 -7.46 -2.41 -5.08
N VAL A 90 -7.42 -3.66 -4.61
CA VAL A 90 -6.56 -4.71 -5.16
C VAL A 90 -7.40 -5.88 -5.64
N THR A 91 -7.20 -6.30 -6.89
CA THR A 91 -7.96 -7.37 -7.57
C THR A 91 -7.08 -8.59 -7.89
N SER A 92 -7.68 -9.64 -8.46
CA SER A 92 -7.01 -10.89 -8.83
C SER A 92 -6.40 -11.62 -7.62
N LEU A 93 -7.08 -11.53 -6.48
CA LEU A 93 -6.72 -12.16 -5.23
C LEU A 93 -7.59 -13.41 -4.98
N VAL A 94 -7.21 -14.21 -3.99
CA VAL A 94 -8.02 -15.32 -3.49
C VAL A 94 -8.60 -15.00 -2.12
N ALA A 95 -9.75 -15.60 -1.80
CA ALA A 95 -10.37 -15.44 -0.49
C ALA A 95 -9.40 -15.82 0.64
N GLY A 96 -9.30 -14.92 1.64
CA GLY A 96 -8.36 -15.04 2.75
C GLY A 96 -7.00 -14.40 2.52
N ASP A 97 -6.68 -13.90 1.31
CA ASP A 97 -5.49 -13.09 1.10
C ASP A 97 -5.55 -11.82 1.97
N ILE A 98 -4.41 -11.47 2.57
CA ILE A 98 -4.26 -10.27 3.39
C ILE A 98 -3.40 -9.27 2.61
N VAL A 99 -3.96 -8.11 2.32
CA VAL A 99 -3.27 -6.99 1.68
C VAL A 99 -2.93 -5.96 2.75
N LYS A 100 -1.68 -5.51 2.77
CA LYS A 100 -1.24 -4.40 3.63
C LYS A 100 -0.76 -3.25 2.76
N VAL A 101 -1.07 -2.03 3.19
CA VAL A 101 -0.64 -0.79 2.56
C VAL A 101 0.19 0.00 3.55
N TYR A 102 1.39 0.37 3.16
CA TYR A 102 2.38 1.06 3.97
C TYR A 102 2.70 2.43 3.39
N LYS A 103 3.28 3.28 4.24
CA LYS A 103 3.91 4.51 3.80
C LYS A 103 5.08 4.15 2.87
N HIS A 104 5.15 4.84 1.72
CA HIS A 104 6.21 4.60 0.76
C HIS A 104 7.61 4.78 1.37
N GLY A 105 8.47 3.79 1.17
CA GLY A 105 9.83 3.74 1.71
C GLY A 105 9.91 3.38 3.20
N ASP A 106 8.78 3.08 3.85
CA ASP A 106 8.72 2.74 5.28
C ASP A 106 7.70 1.62 5.57
N LEU A 107 8.14 0.37 5.40
CA LEU A 107 7.36 -0.84 5.69
C LEU A 107 7.05 -1.05 7.18
N LYS A 108 7.49 -0.17 8.08
CA LYS A 108 7.09 -0.20 9.50
C LYS A 108 5.84 0.62 9.76
N THR A 109 5.52 1.57 8.88
CA THR A 109 4.34 2.44 9.01
C THR A 109 3.18 1.91 8.17
N LEU A 110 2.32 1.12 8.81
CA LEU A 110 1.09 0.60 8.19
C LEU A 110 0.03 1.72 8.09
N LEU A 111 -0.43 1.99 6.87
CA LEU A 111 -1.52 2.94 6.59
C LEU A 111 -2.89 2.24 6.60
N GLY A 112 -2.95 0.99 6.16
CA GLY A 112 -4.18 0.21 6.11
C GLY A 112 -3.93 -1.26 5.82
N THR A 113 -4.93 -2.09 6.11
CA THR A 113 -4.92 -3.53 5.83
C THR A 113 -6.31 -4.01 5.47
N GLY A 114 -6.40 -5.04 4.65
CA GLY A 114 -7.65 -5.66 4.25
C GLY A 114 -7.49 -7.15 4.02
N THR A 115 -8.54 -7.92 4.28
CA THR A 115 -8.58 -9.35 3.98
C THR A 115 -9.68 -9.62 2.96
N VAL A 116 -9.36 -10.39 1.93
CA VAL A 116 -10.33 -10.76 0.90
C VAL A 116 -11.40 -11.67 1.52
N ALA A 117 -12.66 -11.24 1.46
CA ALA A 117 -13.77 -11.97 2.03
C ALA A 117 -14.04 -13.29 1.27
N ALA A 118 -14.75 -14.22 1.92
CA ALA A 118 -15.16 -15.46 1.28
C ALA A 118 -15.96 -15.20 -0.01
N GLY A 119 -15.61 -15.90 -1.08
CA GLY A 119 -16.25 -15.75 -2.40
C GLY A 119 -15.91 -14.44 -3.14
N LYS A 120 -14.96 -13.64 -2.65
CA LYS A 120 -14.44 -12.45 -3.34
C LYS A 120 -13.05 -12.72 -3.91
N THR A 121 -12.65 -11.86 -4.84
CA THR A 121 -11.35 -11.90 -5.53
C THR A 121 -10.64 -10.54 -5.46
N ASP A 122 -11.13 -9.66 -4.60
CA ASP A 122 -10.65 -8.30 -4.44
C ASP A 122 -10.92 -7.79 -3.02
N VAL A 123 -10.18 -6.75 -2.64
CA VAL A 123 -10.38 -6.00 -1.40
C VAL A 123 -10.19 -4.52 -1.67
N THR A 124 -10.98 -3.68 -1.01
CA THR A 124 -10.82 -2.22 -1.00
C THR A 124 -10.47 -1.77 0.40
N ILE A 125 -9.38 -1.02 0.54
CA ILE A 125 -8.83 -0.53 1.80
C ILE A 125 -9.00 0.98 1.83
N SER A 126 -9.70 1.49 2.85
CA SER A 126 -9.78 2.93 3.10
C SER A 126 -8.57 3.40 3.89
N LEU A 127 -7.93 4.47 3.41
CA LEU A 127 -6.80 5.11 4.06
C LEU A 127 -7.22 6.51 4.53
N LYS A 128 -6.62 6.99 5.62
CA LYS A 128 -6.78 8.39 6.00
C LYS A 128 -6.28 9.28 4.85
N ASP A 129 -7.07 10.30 4.51
CA ASP A 129 -6.77 11.31 3.48
C ASP A 129 -5.30 11.74 3.57
N THR A 130 -4.54 11.45 2.52
CA THR A 130 -3.10 11.72 2.43
C THR A 130 -2.79 13.12 1.87
N GLY A 131 -3.82 13.86 1.48
CA GLY A 131 -3.73 15.23 0.97
C GLY A 131 -3.77 15.33 -0.55
N ALA A 132 -3.76 16.57 -1.04
CA ALA A 132 -4.00 16.88 -2.45
C ALA A 132 -2.81 16.61 -3.39
N THR A 133 -1.68 16.11 -2.90
CA THR A 133 -0.45 15.91 -3.70
C THR A 133 -0.36 14.50 -4.27
N ALA A 134 0.27 14.36 -5.44
CA ALA A 134 0.65 13.06 -5.97
C ALA A 134 1.71 12.40 -5.07
N GLY A 135 1.78 11.06 -5.09
CA GLY A 135 2.71 10.29 -4.28
C GLY A 135 2.67 8.80 -4.58
N SER A 136 3.22 8.00 -3.67
CA SER A 136 3.19 6.53 -3.74
C SER A 136 2.83 5.91 -2.38
N VAL A 137 2.33 4.68 -2.42
CA VAL A 137 2.22 3.77 -1.26
C VAL A 137 2.83 2.42 -1.60
N ASP A 138 3.27 1.68 -0.58
CA ASP A 138 3.86 0.36 -0.75
C ASP A 138 2.86 -0.73 -0.33
N LEU A 139 2.69 -1.76 -1.16
CA LEU A 139 1.74 -2.85 -0.92
C LEU A 139 2.43 -4.19 -0.79
N THR A 140 1.92 -5.03 0.09
CA THR A 140 2.25 -6.46 0.16
C THR A 140 0.99 -7.31 0.24
N VAL A 141 1.09 -8.55 -0.21
CA VAL A 141 0.01 -9.55 -0.12
C VAL A 141 0.55 -10.80 0.57
N THR A 142 -0.25 -11.37 1.46
CA THR A 142 0.03 -12.67 2.08
C THR A 142 -1.10 -13.64 1.80
N THR A 143 -0.80 -14.71 1.06
CA THR A 143 -1.67 -15.88 0.91
C THR A 143 -1.38 -16.89 2.02
N LYS A 144 -2.42 -17.60 2.48
CA LYS A 144 -2.29 -18.63 3.50
C LYS A 144 -1.21 -19.66 3.15
N ASN A 145 -0.39 -20.02 4.14
CA ASN A 145 0.73 -20.97 4.05
C ASN A 145 1.85 -20.55 3.08
N LYS A 146 1.91 -19.27 2.70
CA LYS A 146 3.02 -18.69 1.95
C LYS A 146 3.63 -17.53 2.74
N ARG A 147 4.87 -17.20 2.44
CA ARG A 147 5.46 -15.93 2.88
C ARG A 147 4.78 -14.74 2.22
N GLU A 148 4.89 -13.59 2.87
CA GLU A 148 4.46 -12.30 2.33
C GLU A 148 5.20 -12.00 1.01
N SER A 149 4.52 -11.32 0.10
CA SER A 149 5.07 -10.98 -1.21
C SER A 149 6.23 -10.00 -1.14
N GLN A 150 6.91 -9.84 -2.26
CA GLN A 150 7.71 -8.64 -2.48
C GLN A 150 6.80 -7.39 -2.47
N VAL A 151 7.40 -6.24 -2.20
CA VAL A 151 6.71 -4.96 -2.19
C VAL A 151 6.33 -4.56 -3.60
N TYR A 152 5.10 -4.09 -3.77
CA TYR A 152 4.64 -3.40 -4.96
C TYR A 152 4.41 -1.91 -4.64
N GLU A 153 5.10 -1.02 -5.34
CA GLU A 153 4.88 0.42 -5.23
C GLU A 153 3.70 0.83 -6.13
N ALA A 154 2.68 1.44 -5.53
CA ALA A 154 1.55 2.03 -6.23
C ALA A 154 1.63 3.56 -6.18
N ALA A 155 1.95 4.17 -7.32
CA ALA A 155 1.85 5.61 -7.50
C ALA A 155 0.39 6.05 -7.62
N TYR A 156 0.10 7.25 -7.14
CA TYR A 156 -1.19 7.90 -7.27
C TYR A 156 -1.03 9.37 -7.60
N GLU A 157 -1.99 9.88 -8.37
CA GLU A 157 -2.02 11.27 -8.78
C GLU A 157 -2.57 12.17 -7.66
N ALA A 158 -2.29 13.47 -7.78
CA ALA A 158 -2.90 14.51 -6.96
C ALA A 158 -4.43 14.44 -7.06
N THR A 159 -5.12 14.82 -5.98
CA THR A 159 -6.58 15.01 -6.05
C THR A 159 -6.93 16.00 -7.18
N PRO A 160 -8.05 15.82 -7.90
CA PRO A 160 -8.44 16.76 -8.94
C PRO A 160 -8.56 18.19 -8.40
N GLN A 161 -7.78 19.11 -8.96
CA GLN A 161 -7.92 20.54 -8.68
C GLN A 161 -8.67 21.23 -9.82
N THR A 162 -9.57 22.16 -9.47
CA THR A 162 -10.14 23.07 -10.46
C THR A 162 -9.03 23.89 -11.10
N ALA A 163 -9.04 23.99 -12.43
CA ALA A 163 -8.05 24.77 -13.15
C ALA A 163 -7.99 26.22 -12.64
N LYS A 164 -6.79 26.78 -12.62
CA LYS A 164 -6.58 28.18 -12.28
C LYS A 164 -7.42 29.07 -13.21
N LEU A 165 -8.12 30.05 -12.65
CA LEU A 165 -8.84 31.06 -13.43
C LEU A 165 -7.86 31.78 -14.37
N LYS A 166 -8.29 32.00 -15.61
CA LYS A 166 -7.55 32.83 -16.56
C LYS A 166 -7.71 34.31 -16.19
N ALA A 167 -6.68 35.12 -16.41
CA ALA A 167 -6.71 36.53 -16.01
C ALA A 167 -7.84 37.30 -16.72
N GLU A 168 -8.08 37.02 -18.00
CA GLU A 168 -9.14 37.61 -18.80
C GLU A 168 -10.57 37.25 -18.33
N ALA A 169 -10.70 36.20 -17.52
CA ALA A 169 -11.98 35.80 -16.94
C ALA A 169 -12.35 36.65 -15.71
N VAL A 170 -11.44 37.51 -15.22
CA VAL A 170 -11.61 38.28 -13.99
C VAL A 170 -11.50 39.78 -14.27
N VAL A 171 -12.55 40.52 -13.92
CA VAL A 171 -12.57 41.99 -13.98
C VAL A 171 -12.77 42.53 -12.57
N ALA A 172 -11.83 43.34 -12.10
CA ALA A 172 -11.96 44.08 -10.85
C ALA A 172 -12.26 45.55 -11.13
N THR A 173 -13.21 46.12 -10.40
CA THR A 173 -13.59 47.53 -10.48
C THR A 173 -13.53 48.15 -9.10
N ASN A 174 -12.65 49.14 -8.94
CA ASN A 174 -12.55 49.95 -7.74
C ASN A 174 -13.54 51.12 -7.86
N ASN A 175 -14.53 51.17 -6.97
CA ASN A 175 -15.64 52.11 -7.07
C ASN A 175 -15.52 53.21 -6.00
N PHE A 176 -15.34 54.48 -6.41
CA PHE A 176 -15.30 55.59 -5.46
C PHE A 176 -16.62 55.70 -4.67
N ALA A 177 -16.51 55.76 -3.34
CA ALA A 177 -17.63 55.86 -2.39
C ALA A 177 -18.69 54.74 -2.51
N LYS A 178 -18.35 53.59 -3.12
CA LYS A 178 -19.21 52.39 -3.22
C LYS A 178 -18.37 51.14 -2.98
N ALA A 179 -19.03 49.99 -2.80
CA ALA A 179 -18.31 48.72 -2.69
C ALA A 179 -17.56 48.41 -3.99
N ASP A 180 -16.35 47.88 -3.86
CA ASP A 180 -15.58 47.39 -5.01
C ASP A 180 -16.20 46.10 -5.52
N THR A 181 -16.10 45.87 -6.83
CA THR A 181 -16.73 44.71 -7.47
C THR A 181 -15.70 43.87 -8.21
N ILE A 182 -15.80 42.55 -8.07
CA ILE A 182 -15.06 41.59 -8.87
C ILE A 182 -16.06 40.73 -9.64
N VAL A 183 -15.92 40.69 -10.96
CA VAL A 183 -16.70 39.82 -11.83
C VAL A 183 -15.80 38.70 -12.32
N VAL A 184 -16.22 37.46 -12.09
CA VAL A 184 -15.57 36.25 -12.62
C VAL A 184 -16.50 35.61 -13.63
N SER A 185 -16.03 35.39 -14.86
CA SER A 185 -16.82 34.87 -15.98
C SER A 185 -16.26 33.56 -16.53
N GLY A 186 -17.03 32.86 -17.37
CA GLY A 186 -16.58 31.61 -18.00
C GLY A 186 -16.42 30.44 -17.02
N LEU A 187 -17.11 30.49 -15.88
CA LEU A 187 -17.16 29.39 -14.93
C LEU A 187 -17.94 28.20 -15.53
N PRO A 188 -17.52 26.94 -15.29
CA PRO A 188 -18.29 25.76 -15.68
C PRO A 188 -19.71 25.80 -15.11
N LEU A 189 -20.66 25.11 -15.71
CA LEU A 189 -21.96 24.88 -15.05
C LEU A 189 -21.79 23.91 -13.88
N GLY A 190 -22.72 23.93 -12.92
CA GLY A 190 -22.74 22.95 -11.82
C GLY A 190 -22.54 23.49 -10.40
N GLY A 191 -22.65 24.81 -10.19
CA GLY A 191 -22.80 25.34 -8.84
C GLY A 191 -21.48 25.75 -8.17
N ASN A 192 -20.62 26.48 -8.88
CA ASN A 192 -19.29 26.87 -8.38
C ASN A 192 -19.37 27.78 -7.16
N VAL A 193 -18.31 27.75 -6.34
CA VAL A 193 -18.06 28.74 -5.29
C VAL A 193 -16.83 29.56 -5.69
N VAL A 194 -16.99 30.88 -5.71
CA VAL A 194 -15.89 31.82 -5.96
C VAL A 194 -15.55 32.51 -4.64
N ASN A 195 -14.28 32.39 -4.24
CA ASN A 195 -13.74 33.04 -3.05
C ASN A 195 -12.71 34.08 -3.45
N VAL A 196 -12.80 35.28 -2.88
CA VAL A 196 -11.80 36.34 -3.04
C VAL A 196 -11.02 36.48 -1.74
N TYR A 197 -9.69 36.41 -1.81
CA TYR A 197 -8.79 36.51 -0.67
C TYR A 197 -7.95 37.80 -0.75
N ALA A 198 -7.48 38.32 0.39
CA ALA A 198 -6.59 39.49 0.35
C ALA A 198 -5.15 39.08 0.03
N LYS A 199 -4.75 37.88 0.47
CA LYS A 199 -3.40 37.32 0.33
C LYS A 199 -3.45 35.83 0.04
N THR A 200 -2.33 35.29 -0.41
CA THR A 200 -2.20 33.88 -0.83
C THR A 200 -2.29 32.89 0.33
N ASP A 201 -2.02 33.32 1.55
CA ASP A 201 -2.03 32.52 2.78
C ASP A 201 -3.28 32.73 3.64
N ASP A 202 -4.22 33.57 3.19
CA ASP A 202 -5.48 33.80 3.91
C ASP A 202 -6.37 32.55 3.84
N VAL A 203 -6.78 32.07 5.01
CA VAL A 203 -7.77 30.97 5.12
C VAL A 203 -9.22 31.46 5.08
N LYS A 204 -9.45 32.77 5.26
CA LYS A 204 -10.78 33.38 5.26
C LYS A 204 -10.92 34.33 4.06
N PRO A 205 -11.93 34.14 3.19
CA PRO A 205 -12.16 35.04 2.07
C PRO A 205 -12.75 36.38 2.54
N LEU A 206 -12.43 37.44 1.80
CA LEU A 206 -13.05 38.76 1.88
C LEU A 206 -14.50 38.74 1.39
N ALA A 207 -14.75 37.95 0.35
CA ALA A 207 -16.06 37.76 -0.25
C ALA A 207 -16.17 36.34 -0.83
N THR A 208 -17.35 35.77 -0.71
CA THR A 208 -17.71 34.47 -1.28
C THR A 208 -19.00 34.61 -2.06
N ALA A 209 -19.04 34.04 -3.27
CA ALA A 209 -20.25 33.91 -4.06
C ALA A 209 -20.48 32.45 -4.44
N THR A 210 -21.71 31.96 -4.23
CA THR A 210 -22.16 30.69 -4.79
C THR A 210 -22.87 31.00 -6.11
N VAL A 211 -22.44 30.36 -7.19
CA VAL A 211 -22.94 30.55 -8.54
C VAL A 211 -24.07 29.54 -8.77
N ALA A 212 -25.19 29.99 -9.33
CA ALA A 212 -26.27 29.07 -9.68
C ALA A 212 -25.78 27.99 -10.66
N ALA A 213 -26.34 26.77 -10.59
CA ALA A 213 -25.90 25.66 -11.43
C ALA A 213 -25.99 25.94 -12.94
N THR A 214 -26.86 26.88 -13.35
CA THR A 214 -27.09 27.31 -14.74
C THR A 214 -26.30 28.57 -15.13
N ALA A 215 -25.56 29.18 -14.21
CA ALA A 215 -24.83 30.42 -14.45
C ALA A 215 -23.33 30.13 -14.68
N THR A 216 -22.71 30.97 -15.51
CA THR A 216 -21.29 30.89 -15.87
C THR A 216 -20.49 32.09 -15.36
N SER A 217 -21.07 32.91 -14.48
CA SER A 217 -20.42 34.09 -13.91
C SER A 217 -20.84 34.35 -12.47
N ALA A 218 -19.95 35.00 -11.71
CA ALA A 218 -20.17 35.49 -10.36
C ALA A 218 -19.80 36.98 -10.27
N THR A 219 -20.60 37.77 -9.56
CA THR A 219 -20.24 39.12 -9.15
C THR A 219 -20.11 39.15 -7.64
N LEU A 220 -18.95 39.58 -7.14
CA LEU A 220 -18.66 39.71 -5.71
C LEU A 220 -18.48 41.19 -5.38
N SER A 221 -19.04 41.61 -4.25
CA SER A 221 -18.83 42.95 -3.69
C SER A 221 -17.93 42.87 -2.46
N ILE A 222 -16.92 43.73 -2.42
CA ILE A 222 -15.97 43.83 -1.30
C ILE A 222 -16.17 45.20 -0.66
N ALA A 223 -16.38 45.19 0.66
CA ALA A 223 -16.50 46.44 1.41
C ALA A 223 -15.21 47.27 1.27
N GLN A 224 -15.37 48.59 1.22
CA GLN A 224 -14.22 49.50 1.21
C GLN A 224 -13.33 49.22 2.42
N ARG A 225 -12.03 49.03 2.17
CA ARG A 225 -11.06 48.96 3.27
C ARG A 225 -10.67 50.38 3.61
N ASN A 226 -10.84 50.77 4.88
CA ASN A 226 -10.22 51.96 5.42
C ASN A 226 -8.71 51.73 5.43
N TRP A 227 -8.01 52.03 4.34
CA TRP A 227 -6.57 52.24 4.40
C TRP A 227 -6.39 53.56 5.13
N ALA A 228 -6.12 53.50 6.43
CA ALA A 228 -5.67 54.67 7.17
C ALA A 228 -4.43 55.23 6.44
N GLN A 229 -4.53 56.49 6.01
CA GLN A 229 -3.45 57.26 5.41
C GLN A 229 -2.28 57.42 6.37
#